data_AF-A0A7S0C4S3-F1
#
_entry.id   AF-A0A7S0C4S3-F1
#
_cell.length_a   1.000
_cell.length_b   1.000
_cell.length_c   1.000
_cell.angle_alpha   90.00
_cell.angle_beta   90.00
_cell.angle_gamma   90.00
#
_symmetry.space_group_name_H-M   'P 1'
#
loop_
_entity.id
_entity.type
_entity.pdbx_description
1 polymer ?
#
loop_
_entity_poly.entity_id
_entity_poly.type
_entity_poly.pdbx_seq_one_letter_code
_entity_poly.pdbx_strand_id
1 'polypeptide(L)'
;HNASSAAQRPSVSTIRKTTVLDVMRRLTQPKNIMVSANTRRGCYISILNIIQGDADAIDPTQVHKALQRIRERKLVDFIPWGPASIQVALARKSPFVESSHKVTG
;
A
#
# COMPACT_ATOMS: atom_id res chain seq x y z
N HIS A 1 -52.39 -16.54 -10.92
CA HIS A 1 -51.25 -16.25 -11.82
C HIS A 1 -50.14 -15.64 -10.97
N ASN A 2 -49.05 -16.38 -10.84
CA ASN A 2 -48.11 -16.35 -9.73
C ASN A 2 -47.10 -15.19 -9.86
N ALA A 3 -46.83 -14.51 -8.75
CA ALA A 3 -45.75 -13.55 -8.62
C ALA A 3 -44.40 -14.28 -8.68
N SER A 4 -43.43 -13.80 -9.48
CA SER A 4 -42.07 -14.34 -9.45
C SER A 4 -41.00 -13.30 -9.83
N SER A 5 -40.17 -13.05 -8.82
CA SER A 5 -38.78 -12.58 -8.81
C SER A 5 -38.40 -11.30 -9.56
N ALA A 6 -38.37 -10.20 -8.80
CA ALA A 6 -37.39 -9.14 -9.04
C ALA A 6 -35.98 -9.71 -8.82
N ALA A 7 -35.21 -9.85 -9.90
CA ALA A 7 -33.79 -10.19 -9.82
C ALA A 7 -33.04 -9.07 -9.09
N GLN A 8 -32.62 -9.34 -7.86
CA GLN A 8 -31.67 -8.48 -7.14
C GLN A 8 -30.36 -8.48 -7.91
N ARG A 9 -30.08 -7.37 -8.61
CA ARG A 9 -28.75 -7.08 -9.13
C ARG A 9 -27.79 -7.05 -7.94
N PRO A 10 -26.66 -7.77 -7.97
CA PRO A 10 -25.66 -7.60 -6.93
C PRO A 10 -25.26 -6.13 -6.92
N SER A 11 -25.43 -5.47 -5.77
CA SER A 11 -24.91 -4.14 -5.55
C SER A 11 -23.40 -4.23 -5.73
N VAL A 12 -22.91 -3.83 -6.90
CA VAL A 12 -21.48 -3.72 -7.16
C VAL A 12 -20.99 -2.60 -6.24
N SER A 13 -20.52 -2.99 -5.06
CA SER A 13 -19.81 -2.07 -4.17
C SER A 13 -18.68 -1.48 -5.00
N THR A 14 -18.62 -0.17 -5.15
CA THR A 14 -17.53 0.52 -5.83
C THR A 14 -16.24 0.25 -5.07
N ILE A 15 -15.55 -0.85 -5.39
CA ILE A 15 -14.27 -1.20 -4.78
C ILE A 15 -13.28 -0.11 -5.21
N ARG A 16 -12.91 0.75 -4.26
CA ARG A 16 -11.83 1.71 -4.49
C ARG A 16 -10.56 0.94 -4.79
N LYS A 17 -9.98 1.18 -5.96
CA LYS A 17 -8.67 0.64 -6.33
C LYS A 17 -7.64 1.09 -5.29
N THR A 18 -7.00 0.14 -4.61
CA THR A 18 -5.88 0.42 -3.72
C THR A 18 -4.69 0.91 -4.54
N THR A 19 -4.13 2.07 -4.20
CA THR A 19 -2.97 2.63 -4.89
C THR A 19 -1.66 2.27 -4.18
N VAL A 20 -0.53 2.36 -4.90
CA VAL A 20 0.82 2.22 -4.32
C VAL A 20 1.03 3.17 -3.13
N LEU A 21 0.56 4.41 -3.24
CA LEU A 21 0.64 5.40 -2.16
C LEU A 21 -0.17 4.96 -0.93
N ASP A 22 -1.37 4.40 -1.14
CA ASP A 22 -2.19 3.89 -0.03
C ASP A 22 -1.51 2.74 0.71
N VAL A 23 -0.87 1.84 -0.03
CA VAL A 23 -0.07 0.73 0.52
C VAL A 23 1.13 1.29 1.30
N MET A 24 1.99 2.08 0.67
CA MET A 24 3.20 2.59 1.32
C MET A 24 2.91 3.42 2.57
N ARG A 25 1.83 4.21 2.59
CA ARG A 25 1.41 4.94 3.79
C ARG A 25 0.93 4.00 4.89
N ARG A 26 0.31 2.87 4.54
CA ARG A 26 -0.18 1.89 5.52
C ARG A 26 0.99 1.13 6.15
N LEU A 27 2.02 0.79 5.38
CA LEU A 27 3.22 0.10 5.87
C LEU A 27 3.89 0.81 7.06
N THR A 28 3.84 2.15 7.09
CA THR A 28 4.45 2.94 8.17
C THR A 28 3.50 3.23 9.35
N GLN A 29 2.26 2.75 9.32
CA GLN A 29 1.32 2.95 10.42
C GLN A 29 1.67 2.05 11.61
N PRO A 30 1.67 2.55 12.86
CA PRO A 30 2.02 1.77 14.04
C PRO A 30 1.25 0.47 14.21
N LYS A 31 -0.01 0.42 13.78
CA LYS A 31 -0.85 -0.79 13.88
C LYS A 31 -0.43 -1.96 12.99
N ASN A 32 0.43 -1.73 12.00
CA ASN A 32 0.93 -2.76 11.10
C ASN A 32 2.38 -3.16 11.43
N ILE A 33 2.92 -2.66 12.55
CA ILE A 33 4.27 -2.98 13.00
C ILE A 33 4.20 -4.25 13.84
N MET A 34 5.05 -5.23 13.52
CA MET A 34 5.09 -6.55 14.17
C MET A 34 6.03 -6.60 15.38
N VAL A 35 6.37 -5.43 15.95
CA VAL A 35 7.21 -5.30 17.14
C VAL A 35 6.55 -4.32 18.12
N SER A 36 6.61 -4.63 19.41
CA SER A 36 6.17 -3.73 20.46
C SER A 36 7.22 -2.64 20.71
N ALA A 37 7.13 -1.54 19.96
CA ALA A 37 8.01 -0.40 20.10
C ALA A 37 7.26 0.93 19.91
N ASN A 38 7.64 1.97 20.65
CA ASN A 38 7.09 3.31 20.47
C ASN A 38 7.77 4.01 19.29
N THR A 39 7.14 3.95 18.12
CA THR A 39 7.64 4.59 16.90
C THR A 39 7.36 6.08 16.78
N ARG A 40 6.64 6.69 17.75
CA ARG A 40 6.33 8.13 17.74
C ARG A 40 7.46 9.02 18.30
N ARG A 41 8.39 8.43 19.07
CA ARG A 41 9.50 9.16 19.72
C ARG A 41 10.85 8.94 19.04
N GLY A 42 10.87 8.23 17.91
CA GLY A 42 12.09 7.93 17.16
C GLY A 42 12.03 8.46 15.72
N CYS A 43 13.11 8.21 14.98
CA CYS A 43 13.18 8.47 13.54
C CYS A 43 13.71 7.23 12.82
N TYR A 44 13.38 7.10 11.54
CA TYR A 44 13.87 6.05 10.66
C TYR A 44 15.27 6.40 10.14
N ILE A 45 16.16 5.42 10.14
CA ILE A 45 17.44 5.50 9.40
C ILE A 45 17.19 5.13 7.94
N SER A 46 16.47 4.04 7.70
CA SER A 46 16.09 3.57 6.37
C SER A 46 14.76 2.81 6.42
N ILE A 47 14.10 2.73 5.26
CA ILE A 47 12.88 1.95 5.05
C ILE A 47 13.03 1.16 3.74
N LEU A 48 12.69 -0.13 3.76
CA LEU A 48 12.53 -0.96 2.57
C LEU A 48 11.07 -1.39 2.48
N ASN A 49 10.38 -0.94 1.43
CA ASN A 49 9.04 -1.39 1.10
C ASN A 49 9.11 -2.45 0.01
N ILE A 50 8.56 -3.65 0.28
CA ILE A 50 8.38 -4.69 -0.73
C ILE A 50 6.91 -4.66 -1.12
N ILE A 51 6.64 -4.30 -2.37
CA ILE A 51 5.27 -4.16 -2.89
C ILE A 51 5.01 -5.28 -3.88
N GLN A 52 3.98 -6.06 -3.61
CA GLN A 52 3.52 -7.12 -4.49
C GLN A 52 2.36 -6.65 -5.34
N GLY A 53 2.38 -6.95 -6.63
CA GLY A 53 1.25 -6.70 -7.51
C GLY A 53 1.37 -7.38 -8.85
N ASP A 54 0.31 -7.27 -9.64
CA ASP A 54 0.34 -7.74 -11.02
C ASP A 54 1.28 -6.86 -11.84
N ALA A 55 2.04 -7.46 -12.75
CA ALA A 55 3.05 -6.75 -13.56
C ALA A 55 2.43 -5.56 -14.33
N ASP A 56 1.18 -5.71 -14.78
CA ASP A 56 0.44 -4.67 -15.50
C ASP A 56 -0.23 -3.63 -14.58
N ALA A 57 -0.21 -3.85 -13.26
CA ALA A 57 -0.90 -3.01 -12.28
C ALA A 57 0.00 -2.01 -11.57
N ILE A 58 1.33 -2.21 -11.58
CA ILE A 58 2.28 -1.31 -10.92
C ILE A 58 3.14 -0.60 -11.96
N ASP A 59 2.69 0.59 -12.36
CA ASP A 59 3.49 1.51 -13.16
C ASP A 59 4.62 2.11 -12.29
N PRO A 60 5.91 2.04 -12.72
CA PRO A 60 7.04 2.66 -12.02
C PRO A 60 6.82 4.14 -11.71
N THR A 61 6.08 4.87 -12.55
CA THR A 61 5.76 6.28 -12.32
C THR A 61 4.91 6.49 -11.07
N GLN A 62 4.01 5.55 -10.74
CA GLN A 62 3.20 5.62 -9.52
C GLN A 62 4.05 5.43 -8.26
N VAL A 63 5.09 4.59 -8.33
CA VAL A 63 6.06 4.40 -7.24
C VAL A 63 6.83 5.70 -6.99
N HIS A 64 7.34 6.33 -8.05
CA HIS A 64 8.05 7.61 -7.94
C HIS A 64 7.16 8.72 -7.35
N LYS A 65 5.92 8.84 -7.84
CA LYS A 65 4.94 9.80 -7.30
C LYS A 65 4.62 9.52 -5.82
N ALA A 66 4.50 8.24 -5.44
CA ALA A 66 4.25 7.87 -4.05
C ALA A 66 5.42 8.23 -3.14
N LEU A 67 6.65 7.93 -3.55
CA LEU A 67 7.88 8.30 -2.84
C LEU A 67 7.99 9.82 -2.65
N GLN A 68 7.80 10.58 -3.73
CA GLN A 68 7.82 12.04 -3.69
C GLN A 68 6.79 12.58 -2.67
N ARG A 69 5.56 12.05 -2.70
CA ARG A 69 4.49 12.50 -1.81
C ARG A 69 4.71 12.15 -0.35
N ILE A 70 5.35 11.01 -0.06
CA ILE A 70 5.77 10.65 1.32
C ILE A 70 6.80 11.65 1.83
N ARG A 71 7.77 12.02 0.99
CA ARG A 71 8.83 12.99 1.32
C ARG A 71 8.28 14.39 1.54
N GLU A 72 7.47 14.91 0.61
CA GLU A 72 6.89 16.26 0.69
C GLU A 72 5.97 16.44 1.91
N ARG A 73 5.20 15.39 2.25
CA ARG A 73 4.27 15.44 3.38
C ARG A 73 4.91 15.08 4.72
N LYS A 74 6.20 14.71 4.75
CA LYS A 74 6.91 14.27 5.97
C LYS A 74 6.10 13.25 6.77
N LEU A 75 5.57 12.22 6.09
CA LEU A 75 4.70 11.21 6.74
C LEU A 75 5.45 10.31 7.72
N VAL A 76 6.78 10.34 7.68
CA VAL A 76 7.70 9.59 8.53
C VAL A 76 8.91 10.48 8.80
N ASP A 77 9.38 10.48 10.04
CA ASP A 77 10.56 11.22 10.46
C ASP A 77 11.81 10.40 10.15
N PHE A 78 12.77 11.01 9.45
CA PHE A 78 14.08 10.42 9.18
C PHE A 78 15.16 11.09 10.02
N ILE A 79 16.30 10.42 10.15
CA ILE A 79 17.50 10.99 10.75
C ILE A 79 17.84 12.37 10.14
N PRO A 80 18.20 13.38 10.96
CA PRO A 80 18.45 14.74 10.48
C PRO A 80 19.83 14.93 9.84
N TRP A 81 20.77 14.03 10.12
CA TRP A 81 22.17 14.12 9.67
C TRP A 81 22.42 13.40 8.33
N GLY A 82 21.41 12.76 7.76
CA GLY A 82 21.52 12.00 6.53
C GLY A 82 20.28 12.14 5.66
N PRO A 83 20.35 11.73 4.38
CA PRO A 83 19.19 11.74 3.51
C PRO A 83 18.16 10.69 3.95
N ALA A 84 16.88 10.98 3.72
CA ALA A 84 15.82 9.99 3.90
C ALA A 84 16.01 8.81 2.93
N SER A 85 16.28 7.62 3.46
CA SER A 85 16.50 6.41 2.68
C SER A 85 15.23 5.57 2.61
N ILE A 86 14.52 5.63 1.48
CA ILE A 86 13.35 4.80 1.20
C ILE A 86 13.62 4.00 -0.07
N GLN A 87 13.68 2.68 0.06
CA GLN A 87 13.83 1.76 -1.06
C GLN A 87 12.48 1.07 -1.33
N VAL A 88 12.20 0.82 -2.60
CA VAL A 88 11.01 0.08 -3.01
C VAL A 88 11.43 -1.05 -3.94
N ALA A 89 11.09 -2.28 -3.55
CA ALA A 89 11.23 -3.47 -4.38
C ALA A 89 9.85 -3.91 -4.85
N LEU A 90 9.70 -4.18 -6.15
CA LEU A 90 8.47 -4.72 -6.71
C LEU A 90 8.59 -6.24 -6.84
N ALA A 91 7.60 -6.95 -6.34
CA ALA A 91 7.52 -8.40 -6.41
C ALA A 91 6.25 -8.84 -7.14
N ARG A 92 6.35 -9.95 -7.87
CA ARG A 92 5.19 -10.58 -8.51
C ARG A 92 4.35 -11.29 -7.45
N LYS A 93 3.04 -11.30 -7.64
CA LYS A 93 2.14 -12.12 -6.82
C LYS A 93 2.39 -13.61 -7.05
N SER A 94 2.12 -14.40 -6.02
CA SER A 94 2.07 -15.85 -6.14
C SER A 94 0.89 -16.26 -7.02
N PRO A 95 1.06 -17.20 -7.97
CA PRO A 95 -0.05 -17.74 -8.75
C PRO A 95 -0.95 -18.68 -7.93
N PHE A 96 -0.54 -19.05 -6.71
CA PHE A 96 -1.23 -20.04 -5.88
C PHE A 96 -2.13 -19.43 -4.80
N VAL A 97 -2.15 -18.10 -4.66
CA VAL A 97 -2.94 -17.41 -3.64
C VAL A 97 -3.82 -16.37 -4.32
N GLU A 98 -5.15 -16.56 -4.26
CA GLU A 98 -6.10 -15.58 -4.77
C GLU A 98 -6.08 -14.31 -3.90
N SER A 99 -5.95 -13.15 -4.54
CA SER A 99 -6.00 -11.85 -3.87
C SER A 99 -7.02 -10.94 -4.56
N SER A 100 -7.94 -10.39 -3.78
CA SER A 100 -8.90 -9.39 -4.25
C SER A 100 -8.23 -8.06 -4.64
N HIS A 101 -7.03 -7.77 -4.11
CA HIS A 101 -6.34 -6.49 -4.30
C HIS A 101 -5.27 -6.61 -5.38
N LYS A 102 -5.22 -5.65 -6.32
CA LYS A 102 -4.19 -5.61 -7.38
C LYS A 102 -2.77 -5.36 -6.86
N VAL A 103 -2.67 -4.63 -5.74
CA VAL A 103 -1.40 -4.24 -5.11
C VAL A 103 -1.50 -4.45 -3.61
N THR A 104 -0.47 -5.05 -3.02
CA THR A 104 -0.32 -5.33 -1.59
C THR A 104 1.11 -5.04 -1.14
N GLY A 105 1.32 -4.93 0.16
CA GLY A 105 2.63 -4.77 0.80
C GLY A 105 2.54 -5.19 2.24
#